data_AF-A0A8W8MSS0-F1
#
_entry.id   AF-A0A8W8MSS0-F1
#
_cell.length_a   1.000
_cell.length_b   1.000
_cell.length_c   1.000
_cell.angle_alpha   90.00
_cell.angle_beta   90.00
_cell.angle_gamma   90.00
#
_symmetry.space_group_name_H-M   'P 1'
#
loop_
_entity.id
_entity.type
_entity.pdbx_description
1 polymer ?
#
loop_
_entity_poly.entity_id
_entity_poly.type
_entity_poly.pdbx_seq_one_letter_code
_entity_poly.pdbx_strand_id
1 'polypeptide(L)'
;MYFDWLHVTLHLPVNQVLRIKADEESRRNQLMRDMAQLRLQAEVSQLEGSLEATDTPHFPPYLIPDTSCLCDSLHLVKQLTQSGKGILIIPISVIDTLDFLKKESMGAREAIRWLEAEFRRGNRYIRAQKSSEKVPDHMPKNLKKNNRDLWSMYEIFSCARYLAQQGENISSGHMVAVLTSKDLGRTSAPPTFQKLLANCHQDGISMEKISSFANKWLDTLKSKG
;
A
#
# COMPACT_ATOMS: atom_id res chain seq x y z
N MET A 1 -15.78 40.11 -89.31
CA MET A 1 -16.73 39.30 -88.54
C MET A 1 -15.96 38.61 -87.43
N TYR A 2 -16.01 39.18 -86.23
CA TYR A 2 -15.55 38.54 -85.00
C TYR A 2 -16.60 37.51 -84.60
N PHE A 3 -16.21 36.26 -84.32
CA PHE A 3 -17.07 35.31 -83.63
C PHE A 3 -16.41 34.92 -82.31
N ASP A 4 -17.23 35.04 -81.27
CA ASP A 4 -16.91 35.06 -79.86
C ASP A 4 -16.30 33.77 -79.32
N TRP A 5 -15.28 33.98 -78.50
CA TRP A 5 -14.81 33.04 -77.50
C TRP A 5 -15.84 32.93 -76.37
N LEU A 6 -16.65 31.88 -76.36
CA LEU A 6 -17.40 31.48 -75.15
C LEU A 6 -16.58 30.49 -74.33
N HIS A 7 -15.61 31.04 -73.60
CA HIS A 7 -14.97 30.38 -72.46
C HIS A 7 -15.96 30.43 -71.28
N VAL A 8 -16.79 29.40 -71.13
CA VAL A 8 -17.58 29.20 -69.91
C VAL A 8 -16.63 28.77 -68.81
N THR A 9 -16.03 29.75 -68.14
CA THR A 9 -15.23 29.54 -66.94
C THR A 9 -16.19 29.50 -65.75
N LEU A 10 -16.51 28.30 -65.27
CA LEU A 10 -17.24 28.07 -64.02
C LEU A 10 -16.45 28.69 -62.84
N HIS A 11 -16.69 29.98 -62.57
CA HIS A 11 -16.24 30.63 -61.34
C HIS A 11 -17.17 30.20 -60.21
N LEU A 12 -16.76 29.17 -59.46
CA LEU A 12 -17.39 28.86 -58.19
C LEU A 12 -17.26 30.08 -57.26
N PRO A 13 -18.36 30.56 -56.64
CA PRO A 13 -18.33 31.74 -55.79
C PRO A 13 -17.39 31.52 -54.61
N VAL A 14 -16.55 32.51 -54.30
CA VAL A 14 -15.53 32.48 -53.22
C VAL A 14 -16.11 31.99 -51.88
N ASN A 15 -17.38 32.29 -51.61
CA ASN A 15 -18.12 31.83 -50.43
C ASN A 15 -18.31 30.30 -50.36
N GLN A 16 -18.42 29.59 -51.49
CA GLN A 16 -18.47 28.12 -51.51
C GLN A 16 -17.11 27.51 -51.20
N VAL A 17 -16.03 28.09 -51.73
CA VAL A 17 -14.66 27.62 -51.52
C VAL A 17 -14.23 27.79 -50.05
N LEU A 18 -14.61 28.91 -49.41
CA LEU A 18 -14.34 29.14 -47.98
C LEU A 18 -15.09 28.16 -47.07
N ARG A 19 -16.34 27.82 -47.42
CA ARG A 19 -17.14 26.82 -46.67
C ARG A 19 -16.53 25.42 -46.76
N ILE A 20 -16.11 25.00 -47.96
CA ILE A 20 -15.45 23.70 -48.16
C ILE A 20 -14.14 23.60 -47.36
N LYS A 21 -13.34 24.68 -47.32
CA LYS A 21 -12.11 24.71 -46.50
C LYS A 21 -12.40 24.67 -45.00
N ALA A 22 -13.43 25.37 -44.53
CA ALA A 22 -13.82 25.37 -43.12
C ALA A 22 -14.38 24.00 -42.67
N ASP A 23 -15.13 23.32 -43.54
CA ASP A 23 -15.65 21.97 -43.29
C ASP A 23 -14.52 20.94 -43.25
N GLU A 24 -13.54 21.04 -44.16
CA GLU A 24 -12.37 20.15 -44.17
C GLU A 24 -11.46 20.38 -42.95
N GLU A 25 -11.32 21.63 -42.51
CA GLU A 25 -10.57 21.98 -41.31
C GLU A 25 -11.29 21.50 -40.03
N SER A 26 -12.61 21.60 -40.00
CA SER A 26 -13.43 21.04 -38.91
C SER A 26 -13.33 19.51 -38.84
N ARG A 27 -13.38 18.83 -39.99
CA ARG A 27 -13.20 17.38 -40.11
C ARG A 27 -11.80 16.94 -39.65
N ARG A 28 -10.77 17.69 -40.04
CA ARG A 28 -9.39 17.45 -39.61
C ARG A 28 -9.22 17.64 -38.10
N ASN A 29 -9.83 18.68 -37.53
CA ASN A 29 -9.80 18.95 -36.09
C ASN A 29 -10.52 17.87 -35.29
N GLN A 30 -11.63 17.35 -35.80
CA GLN A 30 -12.35 16.24 -35.19
C GLN A 30 -11.50 14.96 -35.18
N LEU A 31 -10.90 14.60 -36.32
CA LEU A 31 -9.99 13.46 -36.41
C LEU A 31 -8.79 13.58 -35.46
N MET A 32 -8.20 14.77 -35.31
CA MET A 32 -7.10 14.97 -34.37
C MET A 32 -7.54 14.79 -32.90
N ARG A 33 -8.77 15.19 -32.55
CA ARG A 33 -9.32 14.95 -31.21
C ARG A 33 -9.58 13.47 -30.97
N ASP A 34 -10.16 12.77 -31.93
CA ASP A 34 -10.44 11.33 -31.83
C ASP A 34 -9.12 10.54 -31.70
N MET A 35 -8.09 10.92 -32.46
CA MET A 35 -6.76 10.30 -32.35
C MET A 35 -6.07 10.60 -31.01
N ALA A 36 -6.22 11.83 -30.48
CA ALA A 36 -5.71 12.16 -29.15
C ALA A 36 -6.42 11.35 -28.06
N GLN A 37 -7.73 11.16 -28.18
CA GLN A 37 -8.51 10.36 -27.26
C GLN A 37 -8.14 8.88 -27.32
N LEU A 38 -7.97 8.31 -28.52
CA LEU A 38 -7.51 6.92 -28.69
C LEU A 38 -6.11 6.71 -28.14
N ARG A 39 -5.20 7.68 -28.33
CA ARG A 39 -3.85 7.63 -27.77
C ARG A 39 -3.87 7.66 -26.24
N LEU A 40 -4.68 8.53 -25.66
CA LEU A 40 -4.88 8.58 -24.21
C LEU A 40 -5.51 7.29 -23.67
N GLN A 41 -6.51 6.73 -24.36
CA GLN A 41 -7.11 5.44 -23.99
C GLN A 41 -6.10 4.30 -24.08
N ALA A 42 -5.23 4.28 -25.09
CA ALA A 42 -4.16 3.30 -25.21
C ALA A 42 -3.11 3.46 -24.10
N GLU A 43 -2.76 4.69 -23.72
CA GLU A 43 -1.86 4.96 -22.60
C GLU A 43 -2.46 4.52 -21.26
N VAL A 44 -3.74 4.82 -21.01
CA VAL A 44 -4.47 4.32 -19.83
C VAL A 44 -4.54 2.80 -19.81
N SER A 45 -4.93 2.18 -20.93
CA SER A 45 -5.02 0.71 -21.03
C SER A 45 -3.65 0.03 -20.89
N GLN A 46 -2.57 0.64 -21.38
CA GLN A 46 -1.20 0.15 -21.21
C GLN A 46 -0.73 0.29 -19.75
N LEU A 47 -1.09 1.37 -19.07
CA LEU A 47 -0.80 1.59 -17.66
C LEU A 47 -1.58 0.61 -16.78
N GLU A 48 -2.88 0.46 -17.02
CA GLU A 48 -3.76 -0.51 -16.35
C GLU A 48 -3.29 -1.96 -16.61
N GLY A 49 -2.96 -2.30 -17.86
CA GLY A 49 -2.41 -3.61 -18.20
C GLY A 49 -1.02 -3.89 -17.62
N SER A 50 -0.20 -2.86 -17.38
CA SER A 50 1.11 -3.01 -16.69
C SER A 50 0.94 -3.22 -15.18
N LEU A 51 -0.12 -2.67 -14.58
CA LEU A 51 -0.48 -2.93 -13.19
C LEU A 51 -0.95 -4.39 -12.98
N GLU A 52 -1.67 -4.97 -13.96
CA GLU A 52 -2.09 -6.37 -13.90
C GLU A 52 -0.99 -7.38 -14.26
N ALA A 53 -0.02 -7.01 -15.10
CA ALA A 53 1.01 -7.92 -15.63
C ALA A 53 2.31 -7.99 -14.82
N THR A 54 2.40 -7.34 -13.66
CA THR A 54 3.57 -7.52 -12.79
C THR A 54 3.29 -8.67 -11.82
N ASP A 55 3.70 -9.89 -12.18
CA ASP A 55 3.76 -11.13 -11.36
C ASP A 55 4.67 -11.01 -10.12
N THR A 56 4.92 -9.78 -9.66
CA THR A 56 5.67 -9.49 -8.45
C THR A 56 4.70 -9.57 -7.29
N PRO A 57 4.92 -10.47 -6.32
CA PRO A 57 4.06 -10.56 -5.16
C PRO A 57 3.91 -9.18 -4.51
N HIS A 58 2.66 -8.73 -4.46
CA HIS A 58 2.30 -7.44 -3.91
C HIS A 58 2.42 -7.54 -2.39
N PHE A 59 3.54 -7.04 -1.88
CA PHE A 59 3.78 -7.03 -0.46
C PHE A 59 3.12 -5.82 0.21
N PRO A 60 2.64 -5.98 1.45
CA PRO A 60 2.05 -4.87 2.18
C PRO A 60 3.10 -3.78 2.42
N PRO A 61 2.81 -2.51 2.04
CA PRO A 61 3.74 -1.41 2.22
C PRO A 61 4.01 -1.08 3.70
N TYR A 62 3.08 -1.43 4.59
CA TYR A 62 3.24 -1.23 6.03
C TYR A 62 3.38 -2.57 6.76
N LEU A 63 4.45 -2.67 7.55
CA LEU A 63 4.75 -3.84 8.37
C LEU A 63 4.68 -3.44 9.84
N ILE A 64 3.93 -4.18 10.65
CA ILE A 64 3.73 -3.89 12.07
C ILE A 64 4.23 -5.07 12.89
N PRO A 65 5.43 -5.03 13.47
CA PRO A 65 5.95 -6.11 14.30
C PRO A 65 5.33 -6.05 15.70
N ASP A 66 4.98 -7.22 16.25
CA ASP A 66 4.61 -7.34 17.65
C ASP A 66 5.85 -7.40 18.58
N THR A 67 5.60 -7.40 19.89
CA THR A 67 6.65 -7.49 20.90
C THR A 67 7.47 -8.78 20.76
N SER A 68 6.83 -9.91 20.47
CA SER A 68 7.53 -11.20 20.33
C SER A 68 8.48 -11.20 19.13
N CYS A 69 8.08 -10.57 18.04
CA CYS A 69 8.85 -10.38 16.82
C CYS A 69 10.15 -9.62 17.07
N LEU A 70 10.07 -8.54 17.84
CA LEU A 70 11.23 -7.73 18.19
C LEU A 70 12.14 -8.40 19.23
N CYS A 71 11.58 -9.20 20.14
CA CYS A 71 12.38 -9.92 21.14
C CYS A 71 13.07 -11.17 20.58
N ASP A 72 12.34 -12.01 19.85
CA ASP A 72 12.79 -13.35 19.46
C ASP A 72 13.40 -13.38 18.05
N SER A 73 12.91 -12.51 17.16
CA SER A 73 13.23 -12.53 15.73
C SER A 73 13.80 -11.20 15.21
N LEU A 74 14.54 -10.47 16.06
CA LEU A 74 15.10 -9.15 15.72
C LEU A 74 15.94 -9.15 14.44
N HIS A 75 16.65 -10.24 14.16
CA HIS A 75 17.47 -10.39 12.96
C HIS A 75 16.63 -10.35 11.67
N LEU A 76 15.46 -10.99 11.65
CA LEU A 76 14.54 -10.95 10.51
C LEU A 76 13.94 -9.55 10.34
N VAL A 77 13.58 -8.89 11.43
CA VAL A 77 13.06 -7.51 11.39
C VAL A 77 14.10 -6.57 10.78
N LYS A 78 15.38 -6.70 11.19
CA LYS A 78 16.50 -5.94 10.61
C LYS A 78 16.63 -6.19 9.10
N GLN A 79 16.54 -7.44 8.66
CA GLN A 79 16.59 -7.78 7.22
C GLN A 79 15.44 -7.13 6.45
N LEU A 80 14.22 -7.16 7.00
CA LEU A 80 13.05 -6.52 6.39
C LEU A 80 13.26 -5.01 6.26
N THR A 81 13.76 -4.34 7.30
CA THR A 81 14.06 -2.90 7.25
C THR A 81 15.18 -2.58 6.25
N GLN A 82 16.22 -3.41 6.16
CA GLN A 82 17.31 -3.24 5.20
C GLN A 82 16.89 -3.46 3.75
N SER A 83 15.87 -4.30 3.52
CA SER A 83 15.36 -4.55 2.17
C SER A 83 14.73 -3.32 1.52
N GLY A 84 14.28 -2.33 2.30
CA GLY A 84 13.77 -1.05 1.81
C GLY A 84 12.48 -1.12 0.98
N LYS A 85 11.79 -2.27 0.93
CA LYS A 85 10.54 -2.42 0.16
C LYS A 85 9.27 -2.17 0.98
N GLY A 86 9.38 -2.02 2.31
CA GLY A 86 8.25 -1.75 3.20
C GLY A 86 8.66 -0.83 4.35
N ILE A 87 7.68 -0.14 4.93
CA ILE A 87 7.87 0.75 6.08
C ILE A 87 7.44 0.00 7.34
N LEU A 88 8.38 -0.17 8.27
CA LEU A 88 8.13 -0.78 9.56
C LEU A 88 7.53 0.26 10.51
N ILE A 89 6.28 0.06 10.91
CA ILE A 89 5.59 0.91 11.88
C ILE A 89 5.59 0.22 13.23
N ILE A 90 6.24 0.84 14.22
CA ILE A 90 6.29 0.31 15.59
C ILE A 90 5.15 0.92 16.41
N PRO A 91 4.15 0.13 16.85
CA PRO A 91 3.06 0.63 17.67
C PRO A 91 3.55 1.16 19.02
N ILE A 92 2.91 2.21 19.54
CA ILE A 92 3.28 2.78 20.85
C ILE A 92 3.14 1.72 21.95
N SER A 93 2.09 0.89 21.89
CA SER A 93 1.86 -0.20 22.85
C SER A 93 3.00 -1.23 22.87
N VAL A 94 3.66 -1.47 21.73
CA VAL A 94 4.80 -2.38 21.60
C VAL A 94 6.03 -1.76 22.24
N ILE A 95 6.28 -0.46 22.01
CA ILE A 95 7.37 0.28 22.66
C ILE A 95 7.22 0.26 24.17
N ASP A 96 6.01 0.56 24.68
CA ASP A 96 5.73 0.55 26.12
C ASP A 96 5.95 -0.84 26.73
N THR A 97 5.53 -1.88 26.02
CA THR A 97 5.72 -3.27 26.46
C THR A 97 7.20 -3.65 26.47
N LEU A 98 7.96 -3.27 25.45
CA LEU A 98 9.41 -3.49 25.41
C LEU A 98 10.14 -2.73 26.51
N ASP A 99 9.73 -1.49 26.81
CA ASP A 99 10.34 -0.68 27.87
C ASP A 99 10.13 -1.29 29.26
N PHE A 100 8.95 -1.86 29.49
CA PHE A 100 8.68 -2.66 30.68
C PHE A 100 9.55 -3.92 30.73
N LEU A 101 9.62 -4.67 29.63
CA LEU A 101 10.34 -5.95 29.55
C LEU A 101 11.86 -5.80 29.51
N LYS A 102 12.41 -4.61 29.21
CA LYS A 102 13.88 -4.41 29.15
C LYS A 102 14.58 -4.72 30.46
N LYS A 103 13.88 -4.73 31.60
CA LYS A 103 14.50 -5.12 32.88
C LYS A 103 14.74 -6.62 32.97
N GLU A 104 13.88 -7.43 32.36
CA GLU A 104 13.83 -8.89 32.53
C GLU A 104 14.34 -9.66 31.31
N SER A 105 14.09 -9.14 30.10
CA SER A 105 14.43 -9.81 28.83
C SER A 105 15.62 -9.15 28.14
N MET A 106 16.65 -9.95 27.84
CA MET A 106 17.77 -9.55 26.99
C MET A 106 17.30 -9.12 25.60
N GLY A 107 16.38 -9.87 25.00
CA GLY A 107 15.82 -9.56 23.68
C GLY A 107 15.11 -8.20 23.66
N ALA A 108 14.36 -7.87 24.72
CA ALA A 108 13.72 -6.56 24.83
C ALA A 108 14.73 -5.40 24.95
N ARG A 109 15.85 -5.59 25.67
CA ARG A 109 16.94 -4.59 25.75
C ARG A 109 17.57 -4.34 24.39
N GLU A 110 17.86 -5.42 23.66
CA GLU A 110 18.45 -5.33 22.33
C GLU A 110 17.50 -4.68 21.32
N ALA A 111 16.21 -5.03 21.38
CA ALA A 111 15.17 -4.41 20.57
C ALA A 111 15.09 -2.90 20.82
N ILE A 112 15.01 -2.45 22.08
CA ILE A 112 14.99 -1.02 22.43
C ILE A 112 16.24 -0.31 21.93
N ARG A 113 17.43 -0.86 22.20
CA ARG A 113 18.70 -0.27 21.74
C ARG A 113 18.74 -0.13 20.22
N TRP A 114 18.26 -1.15 19.50
CA TRP A 114 18.21 -1.10 18.05
C TRP A 114 17.21 -0.06 17.54
N LEU A 115 16.00 -0.01 18.09
CA LEU A 115 14.98 0.98 17.74
C LEU A 115 15.47 2.41 17.96
N GLU A 116 16.08 2.70 19.10
CA GLU A 116 16.67 4.01 19.38
C GLU A 116 17.75 4.40 18.36
N ALA A 117 18.61 3.46 17.98
CA ALA A 117 19.65 3.68 16.99
C ALA A 117 19.06 3.97 15.59
N GLU A 118 18.03 3.22 15.20
CA GLU A 118 17.33 3.42 13.92
C GLU A 118 16.61 4.76 13.85
N PHE A 119 15.91 5.15 14.93
CA PHE A 119 15.24 6.45 15.02
C PHE A 119 16.22 7.62 15.02
N ARG A 120 17.34 7.50 15.75
CA ARG A 120 18.39 8.51 15.76
C ARG A 120 19.06 8.67 14.40
N ARG A 121 19.22 7.55 13.66
CA ARG A 121 19.76 7.57 12.29
C ARG A 121 18.80 8.21 11.29
N GLY A 122 17.50 8.29 11.60
CA GLY A 122 16.49 8.79 10.67
C GLY A 122 16.23 7.83 9.51
N ASN A 123 16.22 6.53 9.77
CA ASN A 123 15.96 5.54 8.73
C ASN A 123 14.52 5.69 8.17
N ARG A 124 14.39 5.88 6.86
CA ARG A 124 13.10 6.12 6.18
C ARG A 124 12.18 4.91 6.16
N TYR A 125 12.70 3.71 6.42
CA TYR A 125 11.95 2.45 6.39
C TYR A 125 11.48 1.98 7.76
N ILE A 126 11.65 2.80 8.80
CA ILE A 126 11.17 2.49 10.15
C ILE A 126 10.73 3.76 10.86
N ARG A 127 9.56 3.71 11.50
CA ARG A 127 9.05 4.82 12.32
C ARG A 127 8.18 4.32 13.46
N ALA A 128 8.09 5.11 14.52
CA ALA A 128 7.07 4.91 15.54
C ALA A 128 5.68 5.35 15.02
N GLN A 129 4.64 4.71 15.54
CA GLN A 129 3.25 5.16 15.40
C GLN A 129 3.10 6.56 16.03
N LYS A 130 2.42 7.48 15.33
CA LYS A 130 2.09 8.80 15.88
C LYS A 130 0.88 8.69 16.80
N SER A 131 0.78 9.57 17.79
CA SER A 131 -0.35 9.61 18.72
C SER A 131 -1.72 9.79 18.05
N SER A 132 -1.76 10.42 16.88
CA SER A 132 -2.97 10.62 16.07
C SER A 132 -3.36 9.43 15.18
N GLU A 133 -2.49 8.42 15.05
CA GLU A 133 -2.69 7.26 14.15
C GLU A 133 -3.42 6.12 14.87
N LYS A 134 -4.60 6.42 15.41
CA LYS A 134 -5.48 5.43 16.07
C LYS A 134 -6.89 5.60 15.54
N VAL A 135 -7.55 4.48 15.22
CA VAL A 135 -8.97 4.53 14.89
C VAL A 135 -9.74 4.87 16.18
N PRO A 136 -10.67 5.84 16.17
CA PRO A 136 -11.58 6.10 17.28
C PRO A 136 -12.66 5.01 17.32
N ASP A 137 -12.24 3.75 17.39
CA ASP A 137 -13.16 2.62 17.48
C ASP A 137 -13.54 2.37 18.94
N HIS A 138 -14.80 1.99 19.14
CA HIS A 138 -15.35 1.74 20.46
C HIS A 138 -14.70 0.49 21.06
N MET A 139 -13.66 0.74 21.86
CA MET A 139 -13.09 -0.22 22.81
C MET A 139 -14.22 -1.08 23.41
N PRO A 140 -14.18 -2.41 23.28
CA PRO A 140 -15.14 -3.26 23.93
C PRO A 140 -15.01 -3.01 25.44
N LYS A 141 -16.04 -2.41 26.07
CA LYS A 141 -16.04 -2.05 27.49
C LYS A 141 -15.72 -3.24 28.42
N ASN A 142 -15.85 -4.47 27.90
CA ASN A 142 -15.57 -5.75 28.55
C ASN A 142 -14.11 -6.25 28.44
N LEU A 143 -13.22 -5.59 27.69
CA LEU A 143 -11.78 -5.94 27.68
C LEU A 143 -10.99 -5.31 28.84
N LYS A 144 -11.68 -4.78 29.86
CA LYS A 144 -11.02 -4.18 31.01
C LYS A 144 -10.29 -5.24 31.84
N LYS A 145 -8.95 -5.11 31.84
CA LYS A 145 -7.96 -5.62 32.80
C LYS A 145 -7.60 -7.10 32.83
N ASN A 146 -8.40 -8.06 32.35
CA ASN A 146 -8.08 -9.46 32.65
C ASN A 146 -6.94 -10.08 31.81
N ASN A 147 -6.55 -9.48 30.68
CA ASN A 147 -5.47 -9.99 29.83
C ASN A 147 -4.68 -8.88 29.14
N ARG A 148 -3.50 -8.53 29.69
CA ARG A 148 -2.57 -7.53 29.12
C ARG A 148 -2.22 -7.83 27.66
N ASP A 149 -2.06 -9.12 27.32
CA ASP A 149 -1.68 -9.54 25.97
C ASP A 149 -2.79 -9.29 24.93
N LEU A 150 -4.05 -9.52 25.29
CA LEU A 150 -5.19 -9.21 24.41
C LEU A 150 -5.32 -7.70 24.17
N TRP A 151 -5.03 -6.90 25.19
CA TRP A 151 -5.02 -5.45 25.09
C TRP A 151 -3.92 -4.95 24.13
N SER A 152 -2.69 -5.43 24.31
CA SER A 152 -1.58 -5.07 23.42
C SER A 152 -1.88 -5.45 21.97
N MET A 153 -2.47 -6.62 21.73
CA MET A 153 -2.87 -7.03 20.38
C MET A 153 -3.98 -6.14 19.80
N TYR A 154 -5.00 -5.77 20.58
CA TYR A 154 -6.04 -4.86 20.11
C TYR A 154 -5.48 -3.50 19.69
N GLU A 155 -4.54 -2.94 20.46
CA GLU A 155 -3.85 -1.68 20.09
C GLU A 155 -3.05 -1.82 18.79
N ILE A 156 -2.37 -2.95 18.59
CA ILE A 156 -1.64 -3.24 17.33
C ILE A 156 -2.61 -3.27 16.15
N PHE A 157 -3.75 -3.95 16.28
CA PHE A 157 -4.76 -4.00 15.21
C PHE A 157 -5.46 -2.67 14.97
N SER A 158 -5.66 -1.85 16.00
CA SER A 158 -6.18 -0.50 15.85
C SER A 158 -5.21 0.37 15.03
N CYS A 159 -3.90 0.27 15.29
CA CYS A 159 -2.88 0.91 14.46
C CYS A 159 -2.91 0.41 13.01
N ALA A 160 -3.02 -0.92 12.83
CA ALA A 160 -3.08 -1.53 11.50
C ALA A 160 -4.28 -1.03 10.69
N ARG A 161 -5.45 -0.94 11.32
CA ARG A 161 -6.69 -0.49 10.67
C ARG A 161 -6.65 0.97 10.29
N TYR A 162 -6.07 1.82 11.14
CA TYR A 162 -5.85 3.21 10.79
C TYR A 162 -4.99 3.32 9.51
N LEU A 163 -3.89 2.57 9.43
CA LEU A 163 -3.00 2.57 8.27
C LEU A 163 -3.66 2.00 7.02
N ALA A 164 -4.50 0.98 7.17
CA ALA A 164 -5.28 0.43 6.07
C ALA A 164 -6.28 1.47 5.49
N GLN A 165 -6.97 2.22 6.36
CA GLN A 165 -7.89 3.29 5.95
C GLN A 165 -7.20 4.47 5.27
N GLN A 166 -5.97 4.82 5.69
CA GLN A 166 -5.18 5.83 4.96
C GLN A 166 -4.74 5.35 3.57
N GLY A 167 -4.84 4.05 3.30
CA GLY A 167 -4.43 3.39 2.07
C GLY A 167 -5.50 3.28 0.99
N GLU A 168 -6.71 3.86 1.17
CA GLU A 168 -7.88 3.69 0.29
C GLU A 168 -7.67 4.03 -1.21
N ASN A 169 -6.55 4.67 -1.59
CA ASN A 169 -6.20 4.94 -2.99
C ASN A 169 -5.39 3.82 -3.68
N ILE A 170 -5.07 2.71 -3.00
CA ILE A 170 -4.26 1.63 -3.57
C ILE A 170 -5.17 0.42 -3.81
N SER A 171 -5.51 0.19 -5.08
CA SER A 171 -6.36 -0.91 -5.52
C SER A 171 -5.78 -2.27 -5.14
N SER A 172 -6.60 -3.07 -4.45
CA SER A 172 -6.60 -4.55 -4.47
C SER A 172 -5.36 -5.30 -3.94
N GLY A 173 -4.77 -4.87 -2.81
CA GLY A 173 -3.75 -5.65 -2.10
C GLY A 173 -3.90 -5.61 -0.57
N HIS A 174 -3.27 -6.55 0.15
CA HIS A 174 -3.11 -6.40 1.60
C HIS A 174 -2.26 -5.15 1.88
N MET A 175 -2.83 -4.19 2.60
CA MET A 175 -2.19 -2.88 2.84
C MET A 175 -1.23 -2.92 4.02
N VAL A 176 -1.51 -3.78 4.99
CA VAL A 176 -0.78 -3.84 6.26
C VAL A 176 -0.59 -5.30 6.66
N ALA A 177 0.66 -5.69 6.96
CA ALA A 177 0.94 -6.98 7.60
C ALA A 177 1.35 -6.78 9.06
N VAL A 178 0.63 -7.43 9.96
CA VAL A 178 1.02 -7.59 11.36
C VAL A 178 1.90 -8.83 11.49
N LEU A 179 3.13 -8.65 11.98
CA LEU A 179 4.14 -9.70 12.08
C LEU A 179 4.25 -10.19 13.53
N THR A 180 4.14 -11.50 13.74
CA THR A 180 4.32 -12.13 15.05
C THR A 180 5.36 -13.27 15.00
N SER A 181 6.02 -13.54 16.12
CA SER A 181 6.85 -14.76 16.28
C SER A 181 6.07 -15.93 16.85
N LYS A 182 4.92 -15.69 17.48
CA LYS A 182 4.08 -16.74 18.05
C LYS A 182 3.41 -17.53 16.93
N ASP A 183 3.29 -18.84 17.12
CA ASP A 183 2.54 -19.67 16.19
C ASP A 183 1.06 -19.26 16.22
N LEU A 184 0.56 -18.81 15.06
CA LEU A 184 -0.82 -18.38 14.83
C LEU A 184 -1.79 -19.57 14.76
N GLY A 185 -1.52 -20.65 15.52
CA GLY A 185 -2.38 -21.82 15.58
C GLY A 185 -3.80 -21.38 15.93
N ARG A 186 -4.68 -21.35 14.92
CA ARG A 186 -6.06 -20.86 15.01
C ARG A 186 -6.84 -21.52 16.16
N THR A 187 -6.38 -22.67 16.64
CA THR A 187 -6.97 -23.52 17.68
C THR A 187 -6.67 -23.11 19.13
N SER A 188 -5.64 -22.32 19.43
CA SER A 188 -5.30 -21.96 20.83
C SER A 188 -5.69 -20.54 21.24
N ALA A 189 -6.19 -19.74 20.31
CA ALA A 189 -6.52 -18.34 20.57
C ALA A 189 -7.99 -18.17 21.03
N PRO A 190 -8.28 -17.23 21.95
CA PRO A 190 -9.64 -16.98 22.40
C PRO A 190 -10.60 -16.66 21.23
N PRO A 191 -11.88 -17.05 21.29
CA PRO A 191 -12.84 -16.78 20.20
C PRO A 191 -13.00 -15.28 19.87
N THR A 192 -12.78 -14.40 20.84
CA THR A 192 -12.72 -12.94 20.63
C THR A 192 -11.59 -12.53 19.68
N PHE A 193 -10.44 -13.21 19.79
CA PHE A 193 -9.28 -12.97 18.94
C PHE A 193 -9.50 -13.46 17.51
N GLN A 194 -10.15 -14.61 17.34
CA GLN A 194 -10.52 -15.11 16.01
C GLN A 194 -11.47 -14.16 15.28
N LYS A 195 -12.44 -13.58 15.99
CA LYS A 195 -13.33 -12.55 15.43
C LYS A 195 -12.57 -11.28 15.02
N LEU A 196 -11.64 -10.83 15.86
CA LEU A 196 -10.78 -9.68 15.54
C LEU A 196 -9.96 -9.93 14.27
N LEU A 197 -9.35 -11.11 14.14
CA LEU A 197 -8.60 -11.51 12.94
C LEU A 197 -9.48 -11.54 11.69
N ALA A 198 -10.69 -12.09 11.80
CA ALA A 198 -11.62 -12.16 10.67
C ALA A 198 -12.00 -10.76 10.17
N ASN A 199 -12.29 -9.84 11.10
CA ASN A 199 -12.60 -8.45 10.76
C ASN A 199 -11.40 -7.75 10.12
N CYS A 200 -10.21 -7.91 10.70
CA CYS A 200 -8.99 -7.28 10.17
C CYS A 200 -8.65 -7.80 8.77
N HIS A 201 -8.91 -9.07 8.48
CA HIS A 201 -8.73 -9.62 7.13
C HIS A 201 -9.68 -8.98 6.10
N GLN A 202 -10.90 -8.62 6.49
CA GLN A 202 -11.83 -7.88 5.64
C GLN A 202 -11.35 -6.44 5.39
N ASP A 203 -10.68 -5.84 6.38
CA ASP A 203 -10.09 -4.50 6.30
C ASP A 203 -8.74 -4.46 5.54
N GLY A 204 -8.34 -5.55 4.86
CA GLY A 204 -7.08 -5.61 4.11
C GLY A 204 -5.81 -5.76 4.98
N ILE A 205 -5.97 -6.15 6.24
CA ILE A 205 -4.85 -6.41 7.18
C ILE A 205 -4.57 -7.91 7.24
N SER A 206 -3.35 -8.33 6.93
CA SER A 206 -2.90 -9.71 7.16
C SER A 206 -2.16 -9.84 8.49
N MET A 207 -2.26 -11.00 9.13
CA MET A 207 -1.40 -11.36 10.27
C MET A 207 -0.60 -12.60 9.89
N GLU A 208 0.72 -12.50 9.94
CA GLU A 208 1.64 -13.54 9.49
C GLU A 208 2.78 -13.78 10.47
N LYS A 209 3.31 -15.01 10.46
CA LYS A 209 4.52 -15.35 11.20
C LYS A 209 5.72 -14.71 10.49
N ILE A 210 6.59 -14.03 11.24
CA ILE A 210 7.73 -13.32 10.65
C ILE A 210 8.66 -14.24 9.86
N SER A 211 8.88 -15.49 10.31
CA SER A 211 9.73 -16.43 9.58
C SER A 211 9.15 -16.78 8.21
N SER A 212 7.86 -17.07 8.14
CA SER A 212 7.15 -17.37 6.89
C SER A 212 7.15 -16.16 5.97
N PHE A 213 6.90 -14.97 6.52
CA PHE A 213 6.87 -13.73 5.76
C PHE A 213 8.26 -13.36 5.20
N ALA A 214 9.30 -13.41 6.04
CA ALA A 214 10.67 -13.10 5.65
C ALA A 214 11.18 -14.04 4.56
N ASN A 215 10.86 -15.34 4.62
CA ASN A 215 11.24 -16.29 3.58
C ASN A 215 10.60 -15.92 2.23
N LYS A 216 9.28 -15.71 2.19
CA LYS A 216 8.59 -15.24 0.98
C LYS A 216 9.21 -13.95 0.46
N TRP A 217 9.50 -13.01 1.35
CA TRP A 217 10.11 -11.72 1.00
C TRP A 217 11.51 -11.86 0.41
N LEU A 218 12.34 -12.73 0.98
CA LEU A 218 13.70 -12.99 0.51
C LEU A 218 13.71 -13.74 -0.83
N ASP A 219 12.81 -14.69 -1.04
CA ASP A 219 12.73 -15.44 -2.31
C ASP A 219 12.41 -14.51 -3.48
N THR A 220 11.60 -13.49 -3.24
CA THR A 220 11.25 -12.48 -4.26
C THR A 220 12.34 -11.46 -4.52
N LEU A 221 13.28 -11.30 -3.58
CA LEU A 221 14.51 -10.53 -3.82
C LEU A 221 15.47 -11.32 -4.73
N LYS A 222 15.53 -12.64 -4.56
CA LYS A 222 16.41 -13.53 -5.35
C LYS A 222 15.91 -13.77 -6.77
N SER A 223 14.58 -13.86 -6.97
CA SER A 223 13.96 -14.12 -8.27
C SER A 223 14.12 -12.98 -9.30
N LYS A 224 14.50 -11.77 -8.84
CA LYS A 224 14.75 -10.60 -9.72
C LYS A 224 16.23 -10.40 -10.09
N GLY A 225 17.10 -11.37 -9.78
CA GLY A 225 18.54 -11.34 -10.05
C GLY A 225 18.92 -12.05 -11.35
#